data_AF-A0A7W9BMA8-F1
#
_entry.id   AF-A0A7W9BMA8-F1
#
_cell.length_a   1.000
_cell.length_b   1.000
_cell.length_c   1.000
_cell.angle_alpha   90.00
_cell.angle_beta   90.00
_cell.angle_gamma   90.00
#
_symmetry.space_group_name_H-M   'P 1'
#
loop_
_entity.id
_entity.type
_entity.pdbx_description
1 polymer ?
#
loop_
_entity_poly.entity_id
_entity_poly.type
_entity_poly.pdbx_seq_one_letter_code
_entity_poly.pdbx_strand_id
1 'polypeptide(L)'
;METAVAIMPTVSGSAVIASNTKVDEIKEQHRKVGGLDMEVYGLYRAAALHADNVSCFAAKTVVDLANEDKGDDLHHSGAVFSARFVAKAIPRILRG
;
A
#
# COMPACT_ATOMS: atom_id res chain seq x y z
N MET A 1 6.46 14.44 16.06
CA MET A 1 5.20 14.11 15.36
C MET A 1 5.63 13.44 14.07
N GLU A 2 5.69 12.11 14.05
CA GLU A 2 6.10 11.35 12.87
C GLU A 2 5.12 11.61 11.72
N THR A 3 5.68 11.77 10.53
CA THR A 3 5.04 12.29 9.31
C THR A 3 3.77 11.53 8.91
N ALA A 4 2.66 12.26 8.72
CA ALA A 4 1.34 11.70 8.41
C ALA A 4 1.21 11.01 7.03
N VAL A 5 2.24 11.06 6.18
CA VAL A 5 2.30 10.45 4.84
C VAL A 5 3.75 10.09 4.53
N ALA A 6 4.00 8.91 3.96
CA ALA A 6 5.32 8.49 3.48
C ALA A 6 5.21 7.90 2.05
N ILE A 7 6.19 8.18 1.21
CA ILE A 7 6.34 7.55 -0.10
C ILE A 7 7.42 6.49 0.04
N MET A 8 7.01 5.23 -0.04
CA MET A 8 7.88 4.08 0.22
C MET A 8 7.59 2.95 -0.78
N PRO A 9 8.58 2.10 -1.11
CA PRO A 9 8.32 0.84 -1.79
C PRO A 9 7.39 -0.05 -0.97
N THR A 10 6.42 -0.67 -1.62
CA THR A 10 5.54 -1.68 -1.02
C THR A 10 5.70 -3.02 -1.71
N VAL A 11 5.40 -4.10 -0.99
CA VAL A 11 5.36 -5.45 -1.56
C VAL A 11 3.91 -5.94 -1.58
N SER A 12 3.56 -6.77 -2.56
CA SER A 12 2.25 -7.42 -2.59
C SER A 12 2.41 -8.94 -2.62
N GLY A 13 1.52 -9.65 -1.94
CA GLY A 13 1.51 -11.11 -1.91
C GLY A 13 0.09 -11.67 -1.93
N SER A 14 -0.06 -12.96 -2.27
CA SER A 14 -1.36 -13.64 -2.31
C SER A 14 -1.81 -14.21 -0.96
N ALA A 15 -1.00 -14.02 0.09
CA ALA A 15 -1.27 -14.52 1.44
C ALA A 15 -1.44 -13.36 2.43
N VAL A 16 -2.37 -13.53 3.36
CA VAL A 16 -2.51 -12.64 4.51
C VAL A 16 -1.38 -12.94 5.50
N ILE A 17 -0.58 -11.93 5.83
CA ILE A 17 0.54 -12.06 6.77
C ILE A 17 0.09 -11.61 8.18
N ALA A 18 0.28 -12.48 9.16
CA ALA A 18 0.00 -12.24 10.58
C ALA A 18 1.07 -12.96 11.45
N SER A 19 2.34 -12.77 11.11
CA SER A 19 3.47 -13.46 11.74
C SER A 19 4.71 -12.61 11.68
N ASN A 20 5.31 -12.33 12.85
CA ASN A 20 6.54 -11.55 12.95
C ASN A 20 7.68 -12.19 12.15
N THR A 21 7.83 -13.51 12.21
CA THR A 21 8.85 -14.25 11.44
C THR A 21 8.69 -14.02 9.93
N LYS A 22 7.46 -14.07 9.40
CA LYS A 22 7.22 -13.82 7.98
C LYS A 22 7.48 -12.37 7.58
N VAL A 23 7.13 -11.42 8.45
CA VAL A 23 7.45 -10.01 8.23
C VAL A 23 8.96 -9.79 8.18
N ASP A 24 9.73 -10.45 9.06
CA ASP A 24 11.19 -10.33 9.09
C ASP A 24 11.84 -10.97 7.85
N GLU A 25 11.38 -12.16 7.43
CA GLU A 25 11.79 -12.77 6.15
C GLU A 25 11.57 -11.81 4.95
N ILE A 26 10.41 -11.14 4.91
CA ILE A 26 10.08 -10.16 3.85
C ILE A 26 11.02 -8.95 3.91
N LYS A 27 11.32 -8.43 5.12
CA LYS A 27 12.24 -7.30 5.29
C LYS A 27 13.67 -7.65 4.88
N GLU A 28 14.12 -8.88 5.14
CA GLU A 28 15.44 -9.36 4.69
C GLU A 28 15.53 -9.39 3.16
N GLN A 29 14.49 -9.88 2.49
CA GLN A 29 14.40 -9.92 1.03
C GLN A 29 14.26 -8.51 0.43
N HIS A 30 13.51 -7.62 1.10
CA HIS A 30 13.16 -6.29 0.62
C HIS A 30 13.49 -5.21 1.67
N ARG A 31 14.79 -4.93 1.86
CA ARG A 31 15.33 -4.02 2.90
C ARG A 31 14.73 -2.61 3.00
N LYS A 32 13.99 -2.14 1.99
CA LYS A 32 13.36 -0.80 1.96
C LYS A 32 11.82 -0.87 1.92
N VAL A 33 11.22 -2.01 2.24
CA VAL A 33 9.77 -2.17 2.28
C VAL A 33 9.18 -1.27 3.36
N GLY A 34 8.22 -0.42 2.97
CA GLY A 34 7.47 0.45 3.89
C GLY A 34 6.02 0.00 4.10
N GLY A 35 5.58 -1.05 3.41
CA GLY A 35 4.23 -1.60 3.56
C GLY A 35 4.03 -2.87 2.75
N LEU A 36 3.03 -3.66 3.14
CA LEU A 36 2.62 -4.88 2.45
C LEU A 36 1.12 -4.87 2.18
N ASP A 37 0.73 -5.46 1.06
CA ASP A 37 -0.67 -5.58 0.66
C ASP A 37 -0.90 -6.79 -0.25
N MET A 38 -2.06 -6.88 -0.91
CA MET A 38 -2.37 -8.00 -1.81
C MET A 38 -2.70 -7.57 -3.25
N GLU A 39 -2.76 -6.27 -3.57
CA GLU A 39 -3.32 -5.80 -4.85
C GLU A 39 -2.41 -4.87 -5.66
N VAL A 40 -1.60 -4.02 -5.01
CA VAL A 40 -0.92 -2.89 -5.68
C VAL A 40 0.03 -3.35 -6.78
N TYR A 41 0.80 -4.41 -6.55
CA TYR A 41 1.67 -4.98 -7.60
C TYR A 41 0.86 -5.42 -8.83
N GLY A 42 -0.27 -6.08 -8.63
CA GLY A 42 -1.12 -6.54 -9.73
C GLY A 42 -1.65 -5.38 -10.57
N LEU A 43 -2.09 -4.31 -9.91
CA LEU A 43 -2.55 -3.08 -10.56
C LEU A 43 -1.42 -2.42 -11.39
N TYR A 44 -0.25 -2.22 -10.78
CA TYR A 44 0.89 -1.62 -11.47
C TYR A 44 1.39 -2.49 -12.61
N ARG A 45 1.39 -3.81 -12.44
CA ARG A 45 1.77 -4.75 -13.51
C ARG A 45 0.79 -4.67 -14.67
N ALA A 46 -0.51 -4.58 -14.41
CA ALA A 46 -1.51 -4.43 -15.46
C ALA A 46 -1.32 -3.11 -16.24
N ALA A 47 -1.09 -1.99 -15.54
CA ALA A 47 -0.80 -0.70 -16.18
C ALA A 47 0.49 -0.75 -17.01
N ALA A 48 1.54 -1.39 -16.52
CA ALA A 48 2.83 -1.52 -17.22
C ALA A 48 2.78 -2.44 -18.45
N LEU A 49 1.87 -3.43 -18.46
CA LEU A 49 1.66 -4.33 -19.60
C LEU A 49 0.69 -3.76 -20.64
N HIS A 50 0.00 -2.67 -20.33
CA HIS A 50 -0.92 -2.03 -21.25
C HIS A 50 -0.16 -1.41 -22.45
N ALA A 51 -0.76 -1.44 -23.63
CA ALA A 51 -0.13 -0.92 -24.85
C ALA A 51 0.09 0.59 -24.80
N ASP A 52 -0.88 1.32 -24.22
CA ASP A 52 -0.76 2.74 -23.93
C ASP A 52 -0.08 2.99 -22.59
N ASN A 53 0.59 4.14 -22.47
CA ASN A 53 1.21 4.58 -21.22
C ASN A 53 0.15 4.99 -20.18
N VAL A 54 -0.26 4.06 -19.32
CA VAL A 54 -1.23 4.30 -18.25
C VAL A 54 -0.52 4.82 -16.99
N SER A 55 -0.76 6.09 -16.66
CA SER A 55 -0.32 6.65 -15.38
C SER A 55 -1.12 6.03 -14.24
N CYS A 56 -0.44 5.43 -13.27
CA CYS A 56 -1.06 4.80 -12.11
C CYS A 56 -0.33 5.18 -10.82
N PHE A 57 -1.08 5.26 -9.72
CA PHE A 57 -0.54 5.40 -8.37
C PHE A 57 -1.48 4.71 -7.39
N ALA A 58 -0.95 4.34 -6.22
CA ALA A 58 -1.69 3.80 -5.11
C ALA A 58 -1.42 4.64 -3.86
N ALA A 59 -2.47 4.84 -3.06
CA ALA A 59 -2.37 5.46 -1.75
C ALA A 59 -3.12 4.59 -0.75
N LYS A 60 -2.41 4.01 0.21
CA LYS A 60 -2.98 3.14 1.24
C LYS A 60 -2.70 3.68 2.63
N THR A 61 -3.53 3.28 3.58
CA THR A 61 -3.38 3.59 4.99
C THR A 61 -2.90 2.33 5.71
N VAL A 62 -1.93 2.47 6.61
CA VAL A 62 -1.52 1.37 7.49
C VAL A 62 -2.67 1.08 8.45
N VAL A 63 -3.18 -0.14 8.43
CA VAL A 63 -4.32 -0.59 9.24
C VAL A 63 -3.95 -1.69 10.24
N ASP A 64 -2.80 -2.34 10.04
CA ASP A 64 -2.21 -3.30 10.96
C ASP A 64 -0.68 -3.34 10.76
N LEU A 65 0.03 -4.07 11.62
CA LEU A 65 1.48 -4.26 11.56
C LEU A 65 1.89 -5.64 11.02
N ALA A 66 0.93 -6.40 10.48
CA ALA A 66 1.07 -7.78 9.99
C ALA A 66 1.72 -8.75 10.99
N ASN A 67 1.60 -8.45 12.28
CA ASN A 67 2.06 -9.25 13.39
C ASN A 67 0.90 -10.13 13.93
N GLU A 68 1.16 -10.83 15.02
CA GLU A 68 0.18 -11.72 15.66
C GLU A 68 -1.02 -10.96 16.25
N ASP A 69 -0.84 -9.67 16.58
CA ASP A 69 -1.88 -8.77 17.07
C ASP A 69 -2.68 -8.11 15.94
N LYS A 70 -2.60 -8.64 14.72
CA LYS A 70 -3.38 -8.15 13.57
C LYS A 70 -4.88 -8.14 13.90
N GLY A 71 -5.56 -7.04 13.57
CA GLY A 71 -7.00 -6.91 13.67
C GLY A 71 -7.60 -6.04 12.57
N ASP A 72 -8.90 -6.17 12.35
CA ASP A 72 -9.61 -5.53 11.24
C ASP A 72 -10.27 -4.19 11.62
N ASP A 73 -10.14 -3.75 12.87
CA ASP A 73 -10.83 -2.57 13.43
C ASP A 73 -10.53 -1.27 12.66
N LEU A 74 -9.32 -1.15 12.11
CA LEU A 74 -8.88 0.03 11.37
C LEU A 74 -9.21 -0.04 9.87
N HIS A 75 -9.72 -1.16 9.35
CA HIS A 75 -9.96 -1.34 7.91
C HIS A 75 -10.94 -0.30 7.36
N HIS A 76 -12.07 -0.10 8.04
CA HIS A 76 -13.08 0.86 7.59
C HIS A 76 -12.55 2.29 7.61
N SER A 77 -11.98 2.72 8.74
CA SER A 77 -11.41 4.06 8.88
C SER A 77 -10.27 4.29 7.88
N GLY A 78 -9.38 3.31 7.71
CA GLY A 78 -8.28 3.35 6.76
C GLY A 78 -8.74 3.49 5.31
N ALA A 79 -9.79 2.75 4.92
CA ALA A 79 -10.40 2.90 3.60
C ALA A 79 -10.96 4.32 3.39
N VAL A 80 -11.65 4.88 4.40
CA VAL A 80 -12.17 6.26 4.34
C VAL A 80 -11.04 7.29 4.24
N PHE A 81 -9.94 7.12 4.99
CA PHE A 81 -8.78 8.01 4.92
C PHE A 81 -8.09 7.97 3.56
N SER A 82 -7.79 6.77 3.06
CA SER A 82 -7.20 6.57 1.72
C SER A 82 -8.09 7.18 0.62
N ALA A 83 -9.39 6.91 0.62
CA ALA A 83 -10.32 7.45 -0.36
C ALA A 83 -10.38 8.99 -0.32
N ARG A 84 -10.43 9.58 0.87
CA ARG A 84 -10.40 11.04 1.05
C ARG A 84 -9.11 11.66 0.53
N PHE A 85 -7.97 11.00 0.75
CA PHE A 85 -6.68 11.45 0.21
C PHE A 85 -6.70 11.43 -1.31
N VAL A 86 -7.08 10.29 -1.92
CA VAL A 86 -7.12 10.11 -3.38
C VAL A 86 -8.07 11.12 -4.03
N ALA A 87 -9.28 11.31 -3.49
CA ALA A 87 -10.24 12.27 -4.01
C ALA A 87 -9.70 13.71 -4.02
N LYS A 88 -8.86 14.08 -3.04
CA LYS A 88 -8.18 15.37 -2.99
C LYS A 88 -6.93 15.42 -3.88
N ALA A 89 -6.26 14.29 -4.09
CA ALA A 89 -5.02 14.21 -4.87
C ALA A 89 -5.29 14.26 -6.38
N ILE A 90 -6.31 13.55 -6.88
CA ILE A 90 -6.68 13.48 -8.31
C ILE A 90 -6.72 14.87 -8.98
N PRO A 91 -7.47 15.87 -8.49
CA PRO A 91 -7.53 17.18 -9.14
C PRO A 91 -6.20 17.96 -9.08
N ARG A 92 -5.26 17.59 -8.20
CA ARG A 92 -3.93 18.21 -8.15
C ARG A 92 -2.96 17.53 -9.11
N ILE A 93 -3.12 16.21 -9.32
CA ILE A 93 -2.31 15.42 -10.25
C ILE A 93 -2.73 15.69 -11.70
N LEU A 94 -4.04 15.83 -11.96
CA LEU A 94 -4.57 16.03 -13.32
C LEU A 94 -4.54 17.49 -13.80
N ARG A 95 -4.23 18.45 -12.94
CA ARG A 95 -4.07 19.88 -13.32
C ARG A 95 -2.64 20.20 -13.78
N GLY A 96 -1.99 19.25 -14.44
CA GLY A 96 -0.73 19.49 -15.17
C GLY A 96 -0.92 20.50 -16.29
#